data_AF-A0AAX7T6Y6-F1
#
_entry.id   AF-A0AAX7T6Y6-F1
#
_cell.length_a   1.000
_cell.length_b   1.000
_cell.length_c   1.000
_cell.angle_alpha   90.00
_cell.angle_beta   90.00
_cell.angle_gamma   90.00
#
_symmetry.space_group_name_H-M   'P 1'
#
loop_
_entity.id
_entity.type
_entity.pdbx_description
1 polymer ?
#
loop_
_entity_poly.entity_id
_entity_poly.type
_entity_poly.pdbx_seq_one_letter_code
_entity_poly.pdbx_strand_id
1 'polypeptide(L)'
;MPVLLFLIDTSASMNQRTHLGTTYLDIAKGAVETFMKLRGRDPASRGDRYMLVNFEDVPFGIKAGWKESHATFMTELRNLQATGLTTIGQSLRNAFDLLNLNRLVTGIDNYGQGRNPFFLEPAIIIAITDGNKLTSSGGVQDELHLPLTTPLPGSELTKEPFRWDQRLFALVLRISGNASVEPEPLGGVPSDDSPITPMCEVTGGRSYSVFSQRMLNQCLESLVQKIQSGVVINFEKTGPDPPPLEDTPAEVVKSGPQPWHCCHKLIYVRPNPKTGVPIGHWPIPEAFWPDQNSPTLPPRSAHPHVRFSCVDAEPMVIDKVPFDKYELEPSPLTQYILERKSPHTCWQVFVCNSAKYSDLGQPFGYLKASTALNCVNLFVMPYNYPVLLPLLDDLIKVHKFKPTIKWRQSFENYLKTMPPYYIGCNL
;
A
#
# COMPACT_ATOMS: atom_id res chain seq x y z
N MET A 1 -1.41 5.56 -13.90
CA MET A 1 -0.36 4.81 -14.61
C MET A 1 0.67 4.39 -13.59
N PRO A 2 1.03 3.10 -13.47
CA PRO A 2 1.98 2.67 -12.46
C PRO A 2 3.43 2.95 -12.88
N VAL A 3 4.26 3.21 -11.88
CA VAL A 3 5.72 3.29 -12.01
C VAL A 3 6.32 1.96 -11.58
N LEU A 4 7.13 1.35 -12.44
CA LEU A 4 7.82 0.09 -12.21
C LEU A 4 9.32 0.39 -12.11
N LEU A 5 9.84 0.37 -10.89
CA LEU A 5 11.25 0.66 -10.62
C LEU A 5 11.99 -0.66 -10.39
N PHE A 6 12.95 -0.96 -11.26
CA PHE A 6 13.86 -2.07 -11.07
C PHE A 6 15.07 -1.60 -10.27
N LEU A 7 15.26 -2.21 -9.11
CA LEU A 7 16.43 -2.00 -8.27
C LEU A 7 17.34 -3.22 -8.42
N ILE A 8 18.40 -3.08 -9.21
CA ILE A 8 19.28 -4.22 -9.54
C ILE A 8 20.55 -4.11 -8.71
N ASP A 9 20.82 -5.16 -7.94
CA ASP A 9 22.09 -5.33 -7.27
C ASP A 9 23.21 -5.47 -8.30
N THR A 10 24.13 -4.51 -8.27
CA THR A 10 25.33 -4.48 -9.11
C THR A 10 26.60 -4.68 -8.29
N SER A 11 26.50 -5.26 -7.10
CA SER A 11 27.66 -5.58 -6.27
C SER A 11 28.54 -6.67 -6.90
N ALA A 12 29.77 -6.76 -6.42
CA ALA A 12 30.73 -7.74 -6.93
C ALA A 12 30.28 -9.20 -6.71
N SER A 13 29.45 -9.49 -5.71
CA SER A 13 28.96 -10.85 -5.42
C SER A 13 27.98 -11.35 -6.49
N MET A 14 27.35 -10.46 -7.25
CA MET A 14 26.50 -10.81 -8.40
C MET A 14 27.26 -11.42 -9.59
N ASN A 15 28.60 -11.46 -9.54
CA ASN A 15 29.44 -12.16 -10.53
C ASN A 15 29.49 -13.68 -10.34
N GLN A 16 28.95 -14.21 -9.24
CA GLN A 16 28.91 -15.66 -9.03
C GLN A 16 28.12 -16.36 -10.14
N ARG A 17 28.61 -17.54 -10.54
CA ARG A 17 28.06 -18.31 -11.66
C ARG A 17 27.11 -19.40 -11.18
N THR A 18 26.02 -19.57 -11.89
CA THR A 18 25.12 -20.72 -11.72
C THR A 18 25.63 -21.95 -12.46
N HIS A 19 25.00 -23.09 -12.23
CA HIS A 19 25.21 -24.32 -13.01
C HIS A 19 24.96 -24.14 -14.53
N LEU A 20 24.25 -23.07 -14.94
CA LEU A 20 24.02 -22.73 -16.35
C LEU A 20 25.19 -21.96 -16.99
N GLY A 21 26.23 -21.62 -16.20
CA GLY A 21 27.39 -20.86 -16.65
C GLY A 21 27.19 -19.34 -16.70
N THR A 22 25.97 -18.85 -16.51
CA THR A 22 25.62 -17.42 -16.46
C THR A 22 25.82 -16.85 -15.05
N THR A 23 26.13 -15.55 -14.97
CA THR A 23 26.23 -14.84 -13.69
C THR A 23 24.84 -14.49 -13.13
N TYR A 24 24.76 -14.16 -11.84
CA TYR A 24 23.51 -13.70 -11.25
C TYR A 24 23.04 -12.37 -11.87
N LEU A 25 23.96 -11.48 -12.23
CA LEU A 25 23.61 -10.24 -12.94
C LEU A 25 22.99 -10.53 -14.31
N ASP A 26 23.52 -11.50 -15.06
CA ASP A 26 22.93 -11.90 -16.35
C ASP A 26 21.50 -12.44 -16.18
N ILE A 27 21.28 -13.23 -15.14
CA ILE A 27 19.95 -13.74 -14.78
C ILE A 27 19.01 -12.60 -14.39
N ALA A 28 19.48 -11.63 -13.61
CA ALA A 28 18.72 -10.45 -13.23
C ALA A 28 18.29 -9.62 -14.46
N LYS A 29 19.22 -9.35 -15.39
CA LYS A 29 18.92 -8.67 -16.66
C LYS A 29 17.86 -9.44 -17.46
N GLY A 30 18.05 -10.76 -17.62
CA GLY A 30 17.09 -11.63 -18.30
C GLY A 30 15.71 -11.67 -17.62
N ALA A 31 15.66 -11.59 -16.30
CA ALA A 31 14.41 -11.52 -15.53
C ALA A 31 13.65 -10.23 -15.82
N VAL A 32 14.35 -9.09 -15.87
CA VAL A 32 13.74 -7.79 -16.22
C VAL A 32 13.17 -7.82 -17.63
N GLU A 33 13.92 -8.32 -18.61
CA GLU A 33 13.42 -8.44 -19.99
C GLU A 33 12.19 -9.36 -20.09
N THR A 34 12.22 -10.49 -19.38
CA THR A 34 11.12 -11.45 -19.34
C THR A 34 9.89 -10.84 -18.68
N PHE A 35 10.06 -10.12 -17.59
CA PHE A 35 9.00 -9.40 -16.92
C PHE A 35 8.35 -8.36 -17.83
N MET A 36 9.15 -7.54 -18.52
CA MET A 36 8.63 -6.54 -19.47
C MET A 36 7.83 -7.19 -20.61
N LYS A 37 8.29 -8.34 -21.12
CA LYS A 37 7.56 -9.13 -22.14
C LYS A 37 6.24 -9.67 -21.59
N LEU A 38 6.22 -10.20 -20.36
CA LEU A 38 5.00 -10.70 -19.72
C LEU A 38 4.01 -9.55 -19.48
N ARG A 39 4.48 -8.42 -18.94
CA ARG A 39 3.68 -7.23 -18.68
C ARG A 39 3.14 -6.61 -19.97
N GLY A 40 3.92 -6.61 -21.05
CA GLY A 40 3.49 -6.13 -22.37
C GLY A 40 2.33 -6.90 -23.01
N ARG A 41 1.95 -8.07 -22.46
CA ARG A 41 0.74 -8.80 -22.89
C ARG A 41 -0.55 -8.14 -22.37
N ASP A 42 -0.48 -7.37 -21.28
CA ASP A 42 -1.61 -6.66 -20.72
C ASP A 42 -1.79 -5.30 -21.43
N PRO A 43 -2.96 -5.02 -22.03
CA PRO A 43 -3.23 -3.71 -22.65
C PRO A 43 -3.04 -2.52 -21.70
N ALA A 44 -3.20 -2.71 -20.39
CA ALA A 44 -3.00 -1.67 -19.38
C ALA A 44 -1.53 -1.21 -19.27
N SER A 45 -0.56 -1.99 -19.80
CA SER A 45 0.87 -1.69 -19.67
C SER A 45 1.35 -0.51 -20.52
N ARG A 46 0.53 -0.02 -21.47
CA ARG A 46 0.92 1.05 -22.41
C ARG A 46 1.24 2.37 -21.70
N GLY A 47 0.71 2.59 -20.50
CA GLY A 47 0.98 3.77 -19.69
C GLY A 47 2.08 3.57 -18.65
N ASP A 48 2.65 2.37 -18.51
CA ASP A 48 3.62 2.09 -17.46
C ASP A 48 4.92 2.86 -17.69
N ARG A 49 5.49 3.36 -16.60
CA ARG A 49 6.82 4.00 -16.61
C ARG A 49 7.84 3.08 -15.98
N TYR A 50 8.92 2.80 -16.68
CA TYR A 50 10.02 1.96 -16.20
C TYR A 50 11.19 2.82 -15.72
N MET A 51 11.71 2.52 -14.53
CA MET A 51 12.88 3.17 -13.96
C MET A 51 13.92 2.12 -13.58
N LEU A 52 15.20 2.50 -13.64
CA LEU A 52 16.33 1.64 -13.31
C LEU A 52 17.24 2.33 -12.31
N VAL A 53 17.45 1.67 -11.18
CA VAL A 53 18.36 2.09 -10.11
C VAL A 53 19.31 0.94 -9.80
N ASN A 54 20.58 1.25 -9.57
CA ASN A 54 21.58 0.27 -9.14
C ASN A 54 22.21 0.67 -7.79
N PHE A 55 23.24 -0.05 -7.35
CA PHE A 55 23.84 0.13 -6.03
C PHE A 55 24.94 1.20 -5.96
N GLU A 56 25.13 1.98 -7.03
CA GLU A 56 26.07 3.10 -7.02
C GLU A 56 25.50 4.31 -6.25
N ASP A 57 26.41 5.19 -5.80
CA ASP A 57 26.04 6.43 -5.13
C ASP A 57 25.39 7.44 -6.06
N VAL A 58 24.59 8.33 -5.50
CA VAL A 58 23.97 9.45 -6.25
C VAL A 58 25.07 10.38 -6.75
N PRO A 59 25.02 10.84 -8.02
CA PRO A 59 23.93 10.69 -9.00
C PRO A 59 24.01 9.44 -9.91
N PHE A 60 25.11 8.69 -9.87
CA PHE A 60 25.36 7.59 -10.80
C PHE A 60 24.46 6.37 -10.56
N GLY A 61 23.90 6.24 -9.35
CA GLY A 61 22.93 5.20 -8.98
C GLY A 61 21.66 5.15 -9.84
N ILE A 62 21.23 6.27 -10.40
CA ILE A 62 19.99 6.38 -11.19
C ILE A 62 20.36 6.28 -12.67
N LYS A 63 20.07 5.13 -13.29
CA LYS A 63 20.38 4.91 -14.71
C LYS A 63 19.23 5.33 -15.63
N ALA A 64 17.98 5.13 -15.20
CA ALA A 64 16.81 5.60 -15.93
C ALA A 64 15.74 6.13 -14.97
N GLY A 65 15.36 7.41 -15.11
CA GLY A 65 14.42 8.11 -14.23
C GLY A 65 13.18 8.67 -14.96
N TRP A 66 12.63 9.76 -14.44
CA TRP A 66 11.34 10.33 -14.87
C TRP A 66 11.26 10.76 -16.34
N LYS A 67 12.37 11.19 -16.93
CA LYS A 67 12.44 11.76 -18.29
C LYS A 67 12.91 10.78 -19.34
N GLU A 68 13.28 9.56 -18.94
CA GLU A 68 13.96 8.62 -19.83
C GLU A 68 13.00 7.78 -20.67
N SER A 69 13.48 7.43 -21.87
CA SER A 69 12.74 6.58 -22.80
C SER A 69 12.93 5.10 -22.48
N HIS A 70 12.04 4.25 -22.98
CA HIS A 70 12.20 2.80 -22.92
C HIS A 70 13.51 2.32 -23.59
N ALA A 71 13.95 3.01 -24.66
CA ALA A 71 15.21 2.70 -25.34
C ALA A 71 16.45 3.01 -24.48
N THR A 72 16.42 4.13 -23.74
CA THR A 72 17.47 4.47 -22.77
C THR A 72 17.52 3.41 -21.67
N PHE A 73 16.37 3.07 -21.08
CA PHE A 73 16.26 2.03 -20.06
C PHE A 73 16.89 0.70 -20.50
N MET A 74 16.54 0.21 -21.69
CA MET A 74 17.07 -1.06 -22.22
C MET A 74 18.57 -1.00 -22.54
N THR A 75 19.09 0.18 -22.88
CA THR A 75 20.53 0.37 -23.13
C THR A 75 21.31 0.34 -21.82
N GLU A 76 20.85 1.08 -20.81
CA GLU A 76 21.44 1.09 -19.48
C GLU A 76 21.38 -0.29 -18.80
N LEU A 77 20.25 -1.00 -18.91
CA LEU A 77 20.09 -2.36 -18.38
C LEU A 77 21.14 -3.32 -18.96
N ARG A 78 21.40 -3.26 -20.27
CA ARG A 78 22.41 -4.10 -20.93
C ARG A 78 23.83 -3.75 -20.45
N ASN A 79 24.10 -2.46 -20.22
CA ASN A 79 25.41 -1.95 -19.86
C ASN A 79 25.79 -2.13 -18.38
N LEU A 80 24.85 -2.51 -17.50
CA LEU A 80 25.15 -2.73 -16.07
C LEU A 80 26.33 -3.69 -15.88
N GLN A 81 27.21 -3.34 -14.96
CA GLN A 81 28.36 -4.15 -14.55
C GLN A 81 28.24 -4.49 -13.06
N ALA A 82 28.58 -5.71 -12.68
CA ALA A 82 28.59 -6.15 -11.29
C ALA A 82 29.90 -5.72 -10.62
N THR A 83 29.97 -4.43 -10.28
CA THR A 83 31.10 -3.80 -9.60
C THR A 83 30.61 -2.98 -8.43
N GLY A 84 31.12 -3.25 -7.22
CA GLY A 84 30.81 -2.44 -6.03
C GLY A 84 30.43 -3.28 -4.82
N LEU A 85 29.94 -2.57 -3.80
CA LEU A 85 29.49 -3.12 -2.53
C LEU A 85 27.96 -3.32 -2.52
N THR A 86 27.47 -4.11 -1.57
CA THR A 86 26.03 -4.37 -1.37
C THR A 86 25.39 -3.27 -0.49
N THR A 87 25.26 -2.06 -1.04
CA THR A 87 24.72 -0.85 -0.37
C THR A 87 23.20 -0.72 -0.46
N ILE A 88 22.47 -1.83 -0.30
CA ILE A 88 21.02 -1.92 -0.56
C ILE A 88 20.19 -0.87 0.19
N GLY A 89 20.59 -0.49 1.42
CA GLY A 89 19.90 0.52 2.21
C GLY A 89 19.94 1.92 1.58
N GLN A 90 21.13 2.35 1.12
CA GLN A 90 21.27 3.63 0.43
C GLN A 90 20.52 3.62 -0.92
N SER A 91 20.61 2.52 -1.66
CA SER A 91 19.99 2.40 -2.98
C SER A 91 18.46 2.35 -2.90
N LEU A 92 17.90 1.62 -1.93
CA LEU A 92 16.46 1.63 -1.64
C LEU A 92 16.00 3.04 -1.26
N ARG A 93 16.78 3.74 -0.44
CA ARG A 93 16.46 5.10 -0.07
C ARG A 93 16.45 6.04 -1.26
N ASN A 94 17.46 5.97 -2.12
CA ASN A 94 17.53 6.74 -3.37
C ASN A 94 16.33 6.43 -4.29
N ALA A 95 15.89 5.17 -4.34
CA ALA A 95 14.72 4.77 -5.11
C ALA A 95 13.43 5.41 -4.54
N PHE A 96 13.23 5.40 -3.22
CA PHE A 96 12.10 6.09 -2.59
C PHE A 96 12.14 7.60 -2.81
N ASP A 97 13.30 8.23 -2.64
CA ASP A 97 13.50 9.65 -2.88
C ASP A 97 13.15 10.02 -4.33
N LEU A 98 13.61 9.23 -5.31
CA LEU A 98 13.28 9.38 -6.73
C LEU A 98 11.77 9.31 -6.98
N LEU A 99 11.08 8.34 -6.39
CA LEU A 99 9.62 8.18 -6.52
C LEU A 99 8.86 9.33 -5.85
N ASN A 100 9.40 9.94 -4.80
CA ASN A 100 8.74 10.99 -4.04
C ASN A 100 8.94 12.41 -4.62
N LEU A 101 9.86 12.60 -5.57
CA LEU A 101 10.23 13.92 -6.11
C LEU A 101 9.05 14.80 -6.53
N ASN A 102 8.06 14.23 -7.23
CA ASN A 102 7.00 15.01 -7.86
C ASN A 102 5.70 15.04 -7.05
N ARG A 103 5.58 14.27 -5.96
CA ARG A 103 4.31 14.02 -5.27
C ARG A 103 3.70 15.25 -4.61
N LEU A 104 4.56 16.13 -4.07
CA LEU A 104 4.13 17.41 -3.50
C LEU A 104 3.65 18.37 -4.60
N VAL A 105 4.37 18.42 -5.72
CA VAL A 105 4.05 19.32 -6.85
C VAL A 105 2.78 18.90 -7.56
N THR A 106 2.53 17.60 -7.70
CA THR A 106 1.30 17.06 -8.29
C THR A 106 0.11 17.09 -7.33
N GLY A 107 0.33 17.42 -6.06
CA GLY A 107 -0.73 17.50 -5.04
C GLY A 107 -1.26 16.14 -4.57
N ILE A 108 -0.55 15.04 -4.85
CA ILE A 108 -0.93 13.70 -4.38
C ILE A 108 -0.84 13.65 -2.85
N ASP A 109 0.28 14.12 -2.30
CA ASP A 109 0.49 14.19 -0.86
C ASP A 109 -0.01 15.53 -0.31
N ASN A 110 -1.32 15.62 -0.07
CA ASN A 110 -2.03 16.82 0.38
C ASN A 110 -2.10 16.93 1.92
N TYR A 111 -0.97 17.16 2.57
CA TYR A 111 -0.88 17.23 4.05
C TYR A 111 -1.92 18.19 4.67
N GLY A 112 -2.65 17.71 5.68
CA GLY A 112 -3.67 18.49 6.39
C GLY A 112 -5.05 18.57 5.70
N GLN A 113 -5.25 17.93 4.55
CA GLN A 113 -6.52 17.90 3.81
C GLN A 113 -7.13 16.49 3.74
N GLY A 114 -6.87 15.66 4.75
CA GLY A 114 -7.18 14.23 4.73
C GLY A 114 -6.31 13.46 3.73
N ARG A 115 -6.53 12.15 3.63
CA ARG A 115 -5.82 11.24 2.71
C ARG A 115 -6.78 10.71 1.66
N ASN A 116 -6.59 11.09 0.41
CA ASN A 116 -7.48 10.70 -0.69
C ASN A 116 -7.01 9.41 -1.37
N PRO A 117 -7.71 8.26 -1.22
CA PRO A 117 -7.26 7.00 -1.84
C PRO A 117 -7.25 7.03 -3.36
N PHE A 118 -7.96 7.99 -3.97
CA PHE A 118 -8.07 8.16 -5.42
C PHE A 118 -6.97 9.04 -6.02
N PHE A 119 -6.15 9.72 -5.20
CA PHE A 119 -4.93 10.39 -5.67
C PHE A 119 -3.77 9.42 -5.58
N LEU A 120 -3.41 8.84 -6.73
CA LEU A 120 -2.48 7.72 -6.81
C LEU A 120 -1.37 7.95 -7.81
N GLU A 121 -0.16 7.57 -7.40
CA GLU A 121 0.96 7.32 -8.28
C GLU A 121 1.56 5.96 -7.87
N PRO A 122 0.88 4.86 -8.23
CA PRO A 122 1.23 3.55 -7.72
C PRO A 122 2.62 3.18 -8.21
N ALA A 123 3.51 2.82 -7.29
CA ALA A 123 4.88 2.45 -7.60
C ALA A 123 5.20 1.04 -7.07
N ILE A 124 5.88 0.25 -7.90
CA ILE A 124 6.35 -1.08 -7.52
C ILE A 124 7.85 -1.12 -7.72
N ILE A 125 8.55 -1.42 -6.63
CA ILE A 125 9.98 -1.64 -6.64
C ILE A 125 10.20 -3.15 -6.74
N ILE A 126 10.95 -3.58 -7.75
CA ILE A 126 11.38 -4.96 -7.92
C ILE A 126 12.89 -4.97 -7.66
N ALA A 127 13.27 -5.34 -6.44
CA ALA A 127 14.66 -5.50 -6.04
C ALA A 127 15.15 -6.89 -6.45
N ILE A 128 16.25 -6.97 -7.19
CA ILE A 128 16.89 -8.24 -7.56
C ILE A 128 18.29 -8.26 -6.94
N THR A 129 18.54 -9.23 -6.05
CA THR A 129 19.78 -9.34 -5.28
C THR A 129 20.12 -10.81 -5.05
N ASP A 130 21.36 -11.09 -4.65
CA ASP A 130 21.80 -12.42 -4.22
C ASP A 130 21.41 -12.75 -2.76
N GLY A 131 20.95 -11.77 -1.99
CA GLY A 131 20.55 -11.92 -0.59
C GLY A 131 21.68 -12.41 0.32
N ASN A 132 22.93 -12.20 -0.09
CA ASN A 132 24.10 -12.45 0.72
C ASN A 132 24.28 -11.35 1.77
N LYS A 133 25.39 -11.40 2.51
CA LYS A 133 25.70 -10.42 3.55
C LYS A 133 25.79 -9.00 2.97
N LEU A 134 25.21 -8.03 3.69
CA LEU A 134 25.26 -6.63 3.31
C LEU A 134 26.65 -6.08 3.61
N THR A 135 27.24 -5.34 2.67
CA THR A 135 28.58 -4.80 2.79
C THR A 135 28.54 -3.29 2.63
N SER A 136 29.25 -2.61 3.52
CA SER A 136 29.44 -1.17 3.54
C SER A 136 30.95 -0.86 3.55
N SER A 137 31.33 0.39 3.32
CA SER A 137 32.72 0.83 3.47
C SER A 137 33.28 0.59 4.88
N GLY A 138 32.42 0.47 5.90
CA GLY A 138 32.77 0.15 7.28
C GLY A 138 32.76 -1.33 7.64
N GLY A 139 32.45 -2.23 6.70
CA GLY A 139 32.41 -3.68 6.93
C GLY A 139 31.05 -4.32 6.62
N VAL A 140 30.88 -5.55 7.10
CA VAL A 140 29.66 -6.36 6.90
C VAL A 140 28.59 -5.95 7.90
N GLN A 141 27.37 -5.74 7.42
CA GLN A 141 26.20 -5.42 8.23
C GLN A 141 25.21 -6.59 8.20
N ASP A 142 24.66 -6.94 9.36
CA ASP A 142 23.64 -7.99 9.47
C ASP A 142 22.22 -7.42 9.33
N GLU A 143 22.02 -6.14 9.65
CA GLU A 143 20.71 -5.48 9.62
C GLU A 143 20.64 -4.40 8.54
N LEU A 144 19.52 -4.37 7.84
CA LEU A 144 19.22 -3.35 6.83
C LEU A 144 18.72 -2.07 7.50
N HIS A 145 19.59 -1.08 7.60
CA HIS A 145 19.21 0.26 8.03
C HIS A 145 19.10 1.21 6.83
N LEU A 146 17.96 1.88 6.71
CA LEU A 146 17.81 2.99 5.78
C LEU A 146 18.35 4.25 6.45
N PRO A 147 19.26 5.01 5.82
CA PRO A 147 19.68 6.30 6.35
C PRO A 147 18.46 7.21 6.50
N LEU A 148 18.30 7.86 7.66
CA LEU A 148 17.10 8.65 8.00
C LEU A 148 17.19 10.12 7.55
N THR A 149 18.32 10.57 7.05
CA THR A 149 18.49 11.94 6.58
C THR A 149 17.92 12.09 5.17
N THR A 150 16.80 12.78 5.03
CA THR A 150 16.18 13.09 3.73
C THR A 150 16.42 14.53 3.35
N PRO A 151 17.16 14.82 2.26
CA PRO A 151 17.40 16.19 1.83
C PRO A 151 16.18 16.79 1.08
N LEU A 152 15.12 16.01 0.82
CA LEU A 152 13.95 16.51 0.10
C LEU A 152 13.10 17.42 1.00
N PRO A 153 12.74 18.63 0.53
CA PRO A 153 11.78 19.50 1.21
C PRO A 153 10.45 18.79 1.45
N GLY A 154 9.88 18.91 2.65
CA GLY A 154 8.60 18.30 3.01
C GLY A 154 8.70 16.81 3.39
N SER A 155 9.91 16.23 3.39
CA SER A 155 10.13 14.85 3.86
C SER A 155 9.85 14.71 5.36
N GLU A 156 10.00 15.78 6.13
CA GLU A 156 9.66 15.86 7.55
C GLU A 156 8.17 15.63 7.85
N LEU A 157 7.30 15.75 6.84
CA LEU A 157 5.85 15.54 6.98
C LEU A 157 5.44 14.07 6.92
N THR A 158 6.37 13.14 6.65
CA THR A 158 6.14 11.69 6.75
C THR A 158 7.26 11.02 7.51
N LYS A 159 6.91 10.09 8.41
CA LYS A 159 7.88 9.40 9.28
C LYS A 159 8.74 8.40 8.49
N GLU A 160 8.14 7.69 7.55
CA GLU A 160 8.75 6.63 6.78
C GLU A 160 9.20 7.11 5.38
N PRO A 161 10.23 6.47 4.78
CA PRO A 161 10.75 6.87 3.48
C PRO A 161 9.83 6.52 2.31
N PHE A 162 8.92 5.56 2.50
CA PHE A 162 7.96 5.12 1.49
C PHE A 162 6.58 5.79 1.64
N ARG A 163 5.70 5.56 0.66
CA ARG A 163 4.30 6.00 0.67
C ARG A 163 3.36 4.80 0.56
N TRP A 164 2.10 5.00 0.94
CA TRP A 164 1.07 3.96 0.97
C TRP A 164 0.74 3.28 -0.37
N ASP A 165 1.09 3.88 -1.49
CA ASP A 165 0.92 3.37 -2.85
C ASP A 165 2.24 2.80 -3.42
N GLN A 166 3.28 2.66 -2.60
CA GLN A 166 4.59 2.12 -2.97
C GLN A 166 4.80 0.75 -2.34
N ARG A 167 5.05 -0.27 -3.17
CA ARG A 167 5.23 -1.66 -2.72
C ARG A 167 6.58 -2.21 -3.17
N LEU A 168 7.27 -2.92 -2.28
CA LEU A 168 8.57 -3.54 -2.54
C LEU A 168 8.46 -5.06 -2.66
N PHE A 169 8.87 -5.59 -3.81
CA PHE A 169 9.07 -7.02 -4.01
C PHE A 169 10.56 -7.31 -4.18
N ALA A 170 11.05 -8.35 -3.53
CA ALA A 170 12.44 -8.79 -3.65
C ALA A 170 12.51 -10.16 -4.34
N LEU A 171 13.34 -10.27 -5.37
CA LEU A 171 13.75 -11.53 -5.98
C LEU A 171 15.15 -11.85 -5.49
N VAL A 172 15.25 -12.75 -4.53
CA VAL A 172 16.52 -13.18 -3.96
C VAL A 172 16.99 -14.41 -4.72
N LEU A 173 18.06 -14.25 -5.49
CA LEU A 173 18.64 -15.32 -6.28
C LEU A 173 19.45 -16.24 -5.37
N ARG A 174 19.04 -17.50 -5.26
CA ARG A 174 19.69 -18.58 -4.49
C ARG A 174 20.00 -19.79 -5.39
N ILE A 175 20.28 -19.54 -6.67
CA ILE A 175 20.49 -20.58 -7.68
C ILE A 175 21.86 -21.21 -7.49
N SER A 176 21.90 -22.51 -7.19
CA SER A 176 23.15 -23.24 -6.96
C SER A 176 24.07 -23.26 -8.19
N GLY A 177 25.37 -23.21 -7.93
CA GLY A 177 26.42 -23.43 -8.92
C GLY A 177 26.51 -24.89 -9.39
N ASN A 178 26.00 -25.82 -8.60
CA ASN A 178 25.87 -27.22 -8.96
C ASN A 178 24.43 -27.53 -9.41
N ALA A 179 24.27 -28.42 -10.38
CA ALA A 179 22.95 -28.88 -10.77
C ALA A 179 22.27 -29.56 -9.57
N SER A 180 21.14 -29.02 -9.13
CA SER A 180 20.34 -29.63 -8.06
C SER A 180 19.75 -30.96 -8.55
N VAL A 181 19.90 -32.01 -7.75
CA VAL A 181 19.27 -33.33 -7.96
C VAL A 181 17.99 -33.45 -7.11
N GLU A 182 17.77 -32.52 -6.17
CA GLU A 182 16.60 -32.56 -5.29
C GLU A 182 15.31 -32.17 -6.03
N PRO A 183 14.21 -32.90 -5.82
CA PRO A 183 12.93 -32.56 -6.41
C PRO A 183 12.48 -31.18 -5.89
N GLU A 184 12.20 -30.27 -6.82
CA GLU A 184 11.64 -28.96 -6.47
C GLU A 184 10.37 -29.15 -5.64
N PRO A 185 10.20 -28.41 -4.53
CA PRO A 185 8.99 -28.50 -3.73
C PRO A 185 7.77 -28.20 -4.61
N LEU A 186 6.82 -29.13 -4.63
CA LEU A 186 5.50 -28.97 -5.26
C LEU A 186 4.71 -27.92 -4.47
N GLY A 187 4.87 -26.65 -4.83
CA GLY A 187 4.24 -25.52 -4.15
C GLY A 187 4.60 -24.17 -4.76
N GLY A 188 4.02 -23.09 -4.23
CA GLY A 188 4.42 -21.74 -4.62
C GLY A 188 5.84 -21.40 -4.14
N VAL A 189 6.45 -20.36 -4.72
CA VAL A 189 7.81 -19.93 -4.34
C VAL A 189 7.83 -19.49 -2.87
N PRO A 190 8.76 -20.00 -2.04
CA PRO A 190 8.86 -19.63 -0.63
C PRO A 190 9.34 -18.19 -0.45
N SER A 191 9.05 -17.62 0.72
CA SER A 191 9.63 -16.34 1.13
C SER A 191 11.10 -16.54 1.53
N ASP A 192 11.92 -15.51 1.33
CA ASP A 192 13.33 -15.53 1.75
C ASP A 192 13.46 -14.97 3.17
N ASP A 193 14.49 -15.35 3.91
CA ASP A 193 14.82 -14.82 5.24
C ASP A 193 16.05 -13.89 5.16
N SER A 194 15.97 -12.89 4.28
CA SER A 194 17.02 -11.89 4.09
C SER A 194 16.66 -10.56 4.77
N PRO A 195 17.65 -9.68 5.02
CA PRO A 195 17.43 -8.38 5.63
C PRO A 195 16.43 -7.47 4.88
N ILE A 196 16.14 -7.73 3.60
CA ILE A 196 15.14 -6.99 2.82
C ILE A 196 13.70 -7.46 3.08
N THR A 197 13.50 -8.68 3.59
CA THR A 197 12.17 -9.27 3.81
C THR A 197 11.27 -8.41 4.70
N PRO A 198 11.73 -7.90 5.87
CA PRO A 198 10.89 -7.02 6.70
C PRO A 198 10.43 -5.75 5.96
N MET A 199 11.28 -5.17 5.11
CA MET A 199 10.92 -3.99 4.31
C MET A 199 9.88 -4.32 3.23
N CYS A 200 10.00 -5.50 2.60
CA CYS A 200 8.97 -6.00 1.69
C CYS A 200 7.62 -6.15 2.38
N GLU A 201 7.58 -6.74 3.57
CA GLU A 201 6.33 -6.95 4.32
C GLU A 201 5.71 -5.63 4.79
N VAL A 202 6.53 -4.72 5.33
CA VAL A 202 6.07 -3.42 5.83
C VAL A 202 5.45 -2.58 4.72
N THR A 203 5.99 -2.62 3.50
CA THR A 203 5.45 -1.90 2.33
C THR A 203 4.26 -2.60 1.66
N GLY A 204 3.81 -3.76 2.16
CA GLY A 204 2.71 -4.54 1.56
C GLY A 204 3.11 -5.36 0.32
N GLY A 205 4.41 -5.63 0.16
CA GLY A 205 4.97 -6.52 -0.85
C GLY A 205 5.39 -7.88 -0.28
N ARG A 206 6.36 -8.52 -0.92
CA ARG A 206 6.85 -9.87 -0.55
C ARG A 206 8.26 -10.13 -1.10
N SER A 207 9.09 -10.84 -0.34
CA SER A 207 10.34 -11.43 -0.83
C SER A 207 10.12 -12.85 -1.38
N TYR A 208 10.84 -13.19 -2.44
CA TYR A 208 10.80 -14.51 -3.08
C TYR A 208 12.19 -15.11 -3.09
N SER A 209 12.33 -16.34 -2.60
CA SER A 209 13.59 -17.10 -2.63
C SER A 209 13.64 -17.96 -3.88
N VAL A 210 14.51 -17.61 -4.83
CA VAL A 210 14.55 -18.18 -6.19
C VAL A 210 15.71 -19.16 -6.32
N PHE A 211 15.40 -20.46 -6.36
CA PHE A 211 16.42 -21.52 -6.46
C PHE A 211 16.64 -22.03 -7.90
N SER A 212 15.74 -21.72 -8.83
CA SER A 212 15.83 -22.16 -10.24
C SER A 212 15.25 -21.15 -11.21
N GLN A 213 15.61 -21.30 -12.49
CA GLN A 213 15.03 -20.47 -13.56
C GLN A 213 13.51 -20.67 -13.71
N ARG A 214 13.00 -21.87 -13.40
CA ARG A 214 11.57 -22.17 -13.43
C ARG A 214 10.83 -21.39 -12.33
N MET A 215 11.35 -21.43 -11.10
CA MET A 215 10.80 -20.65 -9.98
C MET A 215 10.86 -19.15 -10.26
N LEU A 216 11.94 -18.67 -10.89
CA LEU A 216 12.05 -17.28 -11.32
C LEU A 216 10.89 -16.90 -12.25
N ASN A 217 10.62 -17.69 -13.29
CA ASN A 217 9.53 -17.43 -14.22
C ASN A 217 8.16 -17.43 -13.52
N GLN A 218 7.91 -18.39 -12.60
CA GLN A 218 6.68 -18.42 -11.79
C GLN A 218 6.53 -17.17 -10.91
N CYS A 219 7.62 -16.68 -10.31
CA CYS A 219 7.63 -15.43 -9.57
C CYS A 219 7.26 -14.24 -10.43
N LEU A 220 7.85 -14.14 -11.63
CA LEU A 220 7.59 -13.03 -12.55
C LEU A 220 6.12 -13.02 -13.00
N GLU A 221 5.56 -14.19 -13.33
CA GLU A 221 4.14 -14.33 -13.66
C GLU A 221 3.23 -13.92 -12.51
N SER A 222 3.53 -14.34 -11.28
CA SER A 222 2.80 -13.94 -10.07
C SER A 222 2.92 -12.43 -9.81
N LEU A 223 4.11 -11.85 -10.01
CA LEU A 223 4.36 -10.43 -9.75
C LEU A 223 3.56 -9.55 -10.71
N VAL A 224 3.46 -9.93 -12.00
CA VAL A 224 2.63 -9.21 -12.98
C VAL A 224 1.17 -9.11 -12.55
N GLN A 225 0.61 -10.17 -11.96
CA GLN A 225 -0.76 -10.18 -11.44
C GLN A 225 -0.96 -9.27 -10.21
N LYS A 226 0.11 -8.97 -9.48
CA LYS A 226 0.11 -8.11 -8.29
C LYS A 226 0.24 -6.61 -8.62
N ILE A 227 0.44 -6.25 -9.89
CA ILE A 227 0.52 -4.85 -10.35
C ILE A 227 -0.90 -4.29 -10.45
N GLN A 228 -1.49 -4.05 -9.29
CA GLN A 228 -2.82 -3.48 -9.11
C GLN A 228 -2.71 -2.10 -8.48
N SER A 229 -3.60 -1.20 -8.88
CA SER A 229 -3.72 0.13 -8.28
C SER A 229 -4.44 0.04 -6.93
N GLY A 230 -3.83 0.60 -5.90
CA GLY A 230 -4.40 0.60 -4.56
C GLY A 230 -3.49 1.28 -3.56
N VAL A 231 -3.99 1.40 -2.33
CA VAL A 231 -3.23 1.95 -1.19
C VAL A 231 -3.24 0.95 -0.04
N VAL A 232 -2.12 0.88 0.67
CA VAL A 232 -1.97 0.03 1.83
C VAL A 232 -2.51 0.76 3.06
N ILE A 233 -3.38 0.07 3.80
CA ILE A 233 -3.99 0.55 5.04
C ILE A 233 -3.66 -0.43 6.16
N ASN A 234 -3.35 0.09 7.34
CA ASN A 234 -3.25 -0.72 8.55
C ASN A 234 -4.61 -0.76 9.25
N PHE A 235 -5.20 -1.96 9.33
CA PHE A 235 -6.44 -2.21 10.07
C PHE A 235 -6.13 -2.80 11.44
N GLU A 236 -6.65 -2.19 12.50
CA GLU A 236 -6.48 -2.63 13.88
C GLU A 236 -7.85 -2.77 14.56
N LYS A 237 -8.11 -3.90 15.21
CA LYS A 237 -9.33 -4.10 15.99
C LYS A 237 -9.34 -3.20 17.22
N THR A 238 -10.49 -2.58 17.50
CA THR A 238 -10.75 -1.88 18.77
C THR A 238 -12.01 -2.41 19.45
N GLY A 239 -12.04 -2.35 20.77
CA GLY A 239 -13.19 -2.82 21.56
C GLY A 239 -13.25 -4.35 21.73
N PRO A 240 -14.39 -4.87 22.20
CA PRO A 240 -14.56 -6.30 22.46
C PRO A 240 -14.57 -7.13 21.18
N ASP A 241 -14.24 -8.42 21.31
CA ASP A 241 -14.46 -9.38 20.23
C ASP A 241 -15.94 -9.51 19.87
N PRO A 242 -16.27 -9.79 18.60
CA PRO A 242 -17.65 -10.04 18.22
C PRO A 242 -18.17 -11.29 18.93
N PRO A 243 -19.49 -11.40 19.12
CA PRO A 243 -20.09 -12.61 19.68
C PRO A 243 -19.68 -13.84 18.83
N PRO A 244 -19.47 -15.00 19.48
CA PRO A 244 -19.12 -16.25 18.80
C PRO A 244 -20.15 -16.60 17.72
N LEU A 245 -19.70 -17.26 16.65
CA LEU A 245 -20.61 -17.79 15.65
C LEU A 245 -21.41 -18.95 16.26
N GLU A 246 -22.72 -18.99 16.01
CA GLU A 246 -23.65 -19.95 16.62
C GLU A 246 -23.30 -21.44 16.34
N ASP A 247 -22.37 -21.71 15.41
CA ASP A 247 -21.88 -23.05 15.05
C ASP A 247 -20.43 -23.37 15.50
N THR A 248 -19.78 -22.49 16.29
CA THR A 248 -18.42 -22.76 16.79
C THR A 248 -18.44 -23.52 18.12
N PRO A 249 -17.87 -24.74 18.22
CA PRO A 249 -17.76 -25.43 19.51
C PRO A 249 -16.95 -24.56 20.47
N ALA A 250 -17.44 -24.44 21.71
CA ALA A 250 -16.97 -23.52 22.75
C ALA A 250 -15.48 -23.67 23.14
N GLU A 251 -14.75 -24.63 22.57
CA GLU A 251 -13.35 -24.94 22.88
C GLU A 251 -12.31 -24.18 22.02
N VAL A 252 -12.71 -23.33 21.06
CA VAL A 252 -11.75 -22.61 20.18
C VAL A 252 -11.85 -21.09 20.28
N VAL A 253 -12.24 -20.54 21.43
CA VAL A 253 -11.95 -19.12 21.73
C VAL A 253 -10.46 -19.02 22.04
N LYS A 254 -9.62 -18.93 21.02
CA LYS A 254 -8.18 -18.73 21.17
C LYS A 254 -7.96 -17.37 21.83
N SER A 255 -7.75 -17.37 23.15
CA SER A 255 -7.39 -16.18 23.92
C SER A 255 -6.02 -15.66 23.47
N GLY A 256 -6.00 -14.54 22.76
CA GLY A 256 -4.76 -13.91 22.29
C GLY A 256 -4.95 -13.08 21.02
N PRO A 257 -3.91 -12.33 20.59
CA PRO A 257 -3.95 -11.59 19.35
C PRO A 257 -4.08 -12.54 18.16
N GLN A 258 -5.20 -12.45 17.42
CA GLN A 258 -5.43 -13.23 16.22
C GLN A 258 -4.84 -12.51 14.99
N PRO A 259 -4.47 -13.25 13.92
CA PRO A 259 -3.96 -12.66 12.69
C PRO A 259 -4.91 -11.66 12.00
N TRP A 260 -6.20 -11.71 12.33
CA TRP A 260 -7.20 -10.76 11.81
C TRP A 260 -7.35 -9.49 12.65
N HIS A 261 -6.81 -9.46 13.88
CA HIS A 261 -6.88 -8.27 14.75
C HIS A 261 -6.01 -7.12 14.25
N CYS A 262 -4.93 -7.41 13.55
CA CYS A 262 -4.04 -6.42 12.97
C CYS A 262 -3.59 -6.90 11.59
N CYS A 263 -3.88 -6.14 10.54
CA CYS A 263 -3.43 -6.48 9.20
C CYS A 263 -3.13 -5.26 8.35
N HIS A 264 -2.02 -5.32 7.61
CA HIS A 264 -1.66 -4.35 6.59
C HIS A 264 -2.13 -4.89 5.24
N LYS A 265 -3.13 -4.25 4.63
CA LYS A 265 -3.74 -4.74 3.39
C LYS A 265 -4.02 -3.65 2.39
N LEU A 266 -3.90 -4.04 1.12
CA LEU A 266 -4.22 -3.17 0.01
C LEU A 266 -5.73 -3.00 -0.09
N ILE A 267 -6.19 -1.77 -0.23
CA ILE A 267 -7.51 -1.49 -0.78
C ILE A 267 -7.36 -1.18 -2.26
N TYR A 268 -8.15 -1.84 -3.09
CA TYR A 268 -8.13 -1.67 -4.53
C TYR A 268 -8.83 -0.38 -4.92
N VAL A 269 -8.12 0.43 -5.69
CA VAL A 269 -8.63 1.68 -6.23
C VAL A 269 -8.70 1.53 -7.74
N ARG A 270 -9.88 1.13 -8.19
CA ARG A 270 -10.12 0.87 -9.61
C ARG A 270 -10.42 2.17 -10.35
N PRO A 271 -9.81 2.41 -11.52
CA PRO A 271 -10.19 3.55 -12.36
C PRO A 271 -11.65 3.47 -12.77
N ASN A 272 -12.30 4.62 -12.91
CA ASN A 272 -13.65 4.66 -13.44
C ASN A 272 -13.64 4.25 -14.94
N PRO A 273 -14.47 3.29 -15.37
CA PRO A 273 -14.52 2.86 -16.77
C PRO A 273 -14.77 3.98 -17.79
N LYS A 274 -15.46 5.07 -17.39
CA LYS A 274 -15.81 6.19 -18.28
C LYS A 274 -14.68 7.21 -18.42
N THR A 275 -13.98 7.52 -17.33
CA THR A 275 -12.97 8.59 -17.31
C THR A 275 -11.54 8.07 -17.32
N GLY A 276 -11.32 6.77 -17.05
CA GLY A 276 -10.00 6.16 -16.97
C GLY A 276 -9.19 6.57 -15.72
N VAL A 277 -9.76 7.37 -14.82
CA VAL A 277 -9.12 7.87 -13.60
C VAL A 277 -9.95 7.43 -12.39
N PRO A 278 -9.32 7.09 -11.25
CA PRO A 278 -10.05 6.89 -10.00
C PRO A 278 -10.87 8.12 -9.63
N ILE A 279 -12.13 7.91 -9.25
CA ILE A 279 -12.99 8.97 -8.74
C ILE A 279 -13.31 8.59 -7.30
N GLY A 280 -13.14 9.54 -6.39
CA GLY A 280 -13.66 9.45 -5.04
C GLY A 280 -14.10 10.81 -4.52
N HIS A 281 -14.78 10.78 -3.39
CA HIS A 281 -15.46 11.93 -2.80
C HIS A 281 -14.93 12.24 -1.41
N TRP A 282 -14.63 11.20 -0.62
CA TRP A 282 -14.32 11.34 0.80
C TRP A 282 -12.89 10.90 1.10
N PRO A 283 -12.08 11.76 1.75
CA PRO A 283 -10.78 11.34 2.25
C PRO A 283 -10.94 10.43 3.48
N ILE A 284 -9.90 9.63 3.73
CA ILE A 284 -9.63 9.06 5.05
C ILE A 284 -9.13 10.20 5.96
N PRO A 285 -9.65 10.35 7.19
CA PRO A 285 -9.28 11.48 8.05
C PRO A 285 -7.82 11.42 8.51
N GLU A 286 -7.28 12.58 8.90
CA GLU A 286 -5.98 12.64 9.56
C GLU A 286 -6.00 11.99 10.94
N ALA A 287 -4.83 11.51 11.37
CA ALA A 287 -4.60 11.02 12.72
C ALA A 287 -4.24 12.14 13.72
N PHE A 288 -4.72 13.36 13.45
CA PHE A 288 -4.59 14.54 14.29
C PHE A 288 -5.71 15.53 13.96
N TRP A 289 -6.03 16.40 14.91
CA TRP A 289 -6.94 17.52 14.67
C TRP A 289 -6.16 18.71 14.09
N PRO A 290 -6.50 19.23 12.90
CA PRO A 290 -5.82 20.38 12.31
C PRO A 290 -6.16 21.64 13.09
N ASP A 291 -5.20 22.15 13.89
CA ASP A 291 -5.32 23.45 14.55
C ASP A 291 -4.82 24.55 13.62
N GLN A 292 -5.68 25.52 13.30
CA GLN A 292 -5.34 26.67 12.47
C GLN A 292 -4.25 27.55 13.09
N ASN A 293 -4.06 27.49 14.41
CA ASN A 293 -3.05 28.26 15.11
C ASN A 293 -1.69 27.55 15.19
N SER A 294 -1.60 26.27 14.78
CA SER A 294 -0.35 25.53 14.81
C SER A 294 0.51 25.86 13.58
N PRO A 295 1.73 26.39 13.75
CA PRO A 295 2.61 26.70 12.62
C PRO A 295 3.20 25.44 11.97
N THR A 296 3.14 24.28 12.64
CA THR A 296 3.73 23.02 12.19
C THR A 296 2.68 21.92 12.14
N LEU A 297 2.73 21.11 11.08
CA LEU A 297 1.88 19.92 10.94
C LEU A 297 2.58 18.69 11.55
N PRO A 298 1.85 17.83 12.27
CA PRO A 298 2.39 16.55 12.72
C PRO A 298 2.76 15.64 11.53
N PRO A 299 3.88 14.89 11.61
CA PRO A 299 4.27 13.96 10.56
C PRO A 299 3.29 12.79 10.44
N ARG A 300 2.87 12.48 9.21
CA ARG A 300 2.03 11.33 8.87
C ARG A 300 2.82 10.03 8.98
N SER A 301 2.17 8.95 9.38
CA SER A 301 2.62 7.60 9.02
C SER A 301 2.33 7.34 7.55
N ALA A 302 3.19 6.61 6.84
CA ALA A 302 2.96 6.22 5.44
C ALA A 302 1.61 5.53 5.30
N HIS A 303 1.35 4.52 6.12
CA HIS A 303 0.06 3.81 6.15
C HIS A 303 -0.88 4.43 7.19
N PRO A 304 -2.14 4.76 6.82
CA PRO A 304 -3.11 5.22 7.79
C PRO A 304 -3.49 4.08 8.74
N HIS A 305 -3.57 4.39 10.03
CA HIS A 305 -4.00 3.48 11.09
C HIS A 305 -5.51 3.59 11.25
N VAL A 306 -6.23 2.63 10.67
CA VAL A 306 -7.69 2.56 10.70
C VAL A 306 -8.10 1.54 11.74
N ARG A 307 -8.86 1.98 12.74
CA ARG A 307 -9.44 1.10 13.74
C ARG A 307 -10.81 0.63 13.33
N PHE A 308 -11.15 -0.62 13.57
CA PHE A 308 -12.49 -1.14 13.30
C PHE A 308 -13.11 -1.74 14.56
N SER A 309 -14.41 -1.49 14.77
CA SER A 309 -15.18 -2.01 15.89
C SER A 309 -16.01 -3.21 15.45
N CYS A 310 -15.93 -4.31 16.20
CA CYS A 310 -16.68 -5.53 15.94
C CYS A 310 -18.14 -5.48 16.46
N VAL A 311 -18.68 -4.29 16.71
CA VAL A 311 -20.09 -4.08 17.04
C VAL A 311 -20.88 -4.00 15.74
N ASP A 312 -21.83 -4.91 15.56
CA ASP A 312 -22.67 -4.95 14.37
C ASP A 312 -23.54 -3.69 14.28
N ALA A 313 -23.43 -2.97 13.16
CA ALA A 313 -24.22 -1.79 12.86
C ALA A 313 -24.98 -1.95 11.54
N GLU A 314 -26.10 -1.25 11.40
CA GLU A 314 -26.84 -1.20 10.14
C GLU A 314 -26.12 -0.30 9.11
N PRO A 315 -25.88 -0.78 7.88
CA PRO A 315 -25.25 0.03 6.84
C PRO A 315 -26.19 1.16 6.40
N MET A 316 -25.79 2.40 6.68
CA MET A 316 -26.57 3.58 6.32
C MET A 316 -26.17 4.09 4.93
N VAL A 317 -27.15 4.18 4.02
CA VAL A 317 -26.99 4.78 2.70
C VAL A 317 -28.23 5.61 2.39
N ILE A 318 -28.03 6.84 1.94
CA ILE A 318 -29.11 7.75 1.50
C ILE A 318 -28.95 8.01 0.01
N ASP A 319 -30.08 8.01 -0.70
CA ASP A 319 -30.11 8.37 -2.12
C ASP A 319 -29.57 9.79 -2.32
N LYS A 320 -28.70 9.98 -3.34
CA LYS A 320 -27.99 11.23 -3.69
C LYS A 320 -26.79 11.63 -2.84
N VAL A 321 -26.48 10.97 -1.72
CA VAL A 321 -25.22 11.22 -1.00
C VAL A 321 -24.14 10.30 -1.58
N PRO A 322 -23.06 10.84 -2.16
CA PRO A 322 -22.01 10.00 -2.71
C PRO A 322 -21.27 9.27 -1.60
N PHE A 323 -20.76 8.09 -1.90
CA PHE A 323 -19.86 7.32 -1.05
C PHE A 323 -18.86 6.58 -1.92
N ASP A 324 -17.71 6.27 -1.36
CA ASP A 324 -16.67 5.51 -2.06
C ASP A 324 -16.65 4.07 -1.58
N LYS A 325 -16.42 3.14 -2.52
CA LYS A 325 -16.36 1.71 -2.24
C LYS A 325 -15.05 1.16 -2.74
N TYR A 326 -14.21 0.69 -1.82
CA TYR A 326 -12.94 0.07 -2.12
C TYR A 326 -12.95 -1.38 -1.69
N GLU A 327 -12.58 -2.28 -2.59
CA GLU A 327 -12.48 -3.71 -2.31
C GLU A 327 -11.17 -3.99 -1.57
N LEU A 328 -11.22 -4.79 -0.50
CA LEU A 328 -10.03 -5.20 0.25
C LEU A 328 -9.35 -6.39 -0.41
N GLU A 329 -8.02 -6.40 -0.39
CA GLU A 329 -7.23 -7.59 -0.69
C GLU A 329 -7.58 -8.73 0.28
N PRO A 330 -7.69 -9.98 -0.21
CA PRO A 330 -7.89 -11.15 0.64
C PRO A 330 -6.87 -11.24 1.77
N SER A 331 -7.38 -11.41 2.99
CA SER A 331 -6.61 -11.45 4.23
C SER A 331 -7.34 -12.23 5.32
N PRO A 332 -6.66 -12.55 6.45
CA PRO A 332 -7.33 -13.14 7.61
C PRO A 332 -8.55 -12.32 8.08
N LEU A 333 -8.48 -10.98 8.01
CA LEU A 333 -9.61 -10.11 8.34
C LEU A 333 -10.78 -10.29 7.37
N THR A 334 -10.52 -10.29 6.06
CA THR A 334 -11.61 -10.48 5.10
C THR A 334 -12.22 -11.87 5.20
N GLN A 335 -11.41 -12.90 5.42
CA GLN A 335 -11.87 -14.27 5.62
C GLN A 335 -12.79 -14.35 6.85
N TYR A 336 -12.36 -13.79 7.98
CA TYR A 336 -13.14 -13.76 9.20
C TYR A 336 -14.50 -13.06 9.03
N ILE A 337 -14.53 -11.92 8.34
CA ILE A 337 -15.79 -11.20 8.04
C ILE A 337 -16.71 -12.04 7.13
N LEU A 338 -16.15 -12.72 6.12
CA LEU A 338 -16.93 -13.53 5.18
C LEU A 338 -17.51 -14.80 5.83
N GLU A 339 -16.77 -15.43 6.74
CA GLU A 339 -17.20 -16.61 7.49
C GLU A 339 -18.43 -16.36 8.37
N ARG A 340 -18.64 -15.12 8.81
CA ARG A 340 -19.83 -14.73 9.57
C ARG A 340 -21.13 -14.74 8.75
N LYS A 341 -21.03 -14.76 7.42
CA LYS A 341 -22.18 -14.83 6.48
C LYS A 341 -23.28 -13.79 6.77
N SER A 342 -22.90 -12.61 7.26
CA SER A 342 -23.82 -11.52 7.65
C SER A 342 -23.71 -10.31 6.69
N PRO A 343 -24.17 -10.40 5.42
CA PRO A 343 -24.00 -9.33 4.44
C PRO A 343 -24.86 -8.08 4.72
N HIS A 344 -25.75 -8.14 5.72
CA HIS A 344 -26.61 -7.03 6.12
C HIS A 344 -26.07 -6.22 7.30
N THR A 345 -25.01 -6.68 7.96
CA THR A 345 -24.33 -5.94 9.03
C THR A 345 -23.02 -5.34 8.54
N CYS A 346 -22.53 -4.33 9.23
CA CYS A 346 -21.24 -3.72 8.95
C CYS A 346 -20.50 -3.36 10.24
N TRP A 347 -19.18 -3.24 10.13
CA TRP A 347 -18.29 -2.87 11.22
C TRP A 347 -17.73 -1.48 10.98
N GLN A 348 -18.02 -0.54 11.87
CA GLN A 348 -17.61 0.85 11.71
C GLN A 348 -16.09 1.00 11.83
N VAL A 349 -15.55 1.94 11.05
CA VAL A 349 -14.13 2.28 11.06
C VAL A 349 -13.87 3.71 11.50
N PHE A 350 -12.74 3.90 12.19
CA PHE A 350 -12.34 5.12 12.89
C PHE A 350 -10.85 5.39 12.64
N VAL A 351 -10.44 6.65 12.80
CA VAL A 351 -9.02 7.03 12.88
C VAL A 351 -8.81 7.77 14.19
N CYS A 352 -7.84 7.32 14.98
CA CYS A 352 -7.58 7.93 16.28
C CYS A 352 -7.15 9.39 16.12
N ASN A 353 -7.52 10.23 17.09
CA ASN A 353 -7.22 11.66 17.15
C ASN A 353 -7.77 12.49 15.98
N SER A 354 -8.69 11.93 15.19
CA SER A 354 -9.36 12.66 14.10
C SER A 354 -10.46 13.62 14.59
N ALA A 355 -10.82 13.57 15.87
CA ALA A 355 -11.81 14.43 16.50
C ALA A 355 -11.19 15.30 17.60
N LYS A 356 -11.74 16.50 17.80
CA LYS A 356 -11.27 17.45 18.83
C LYS A 356 -11.43 16.95 20.27
N TYR A 357 -12.46 16.14 20.54
CA TYR A 357 -12.85 15.71 21.89
C TYR A 357 -13.01 14.19 22.03
N SER A 358 -12.43 13.40 21.12
CA SER A 358 -12.49 11.93 21.15
C SER A 358 -11.18 11.34 20.68
N ASP A 359 -10.56 10.52 21.54
CA ASP A 359 -9.28 9.86 21.24
C ASP A 359 -9.43 8.83 20.11
N LEU A 360 -10.55 8.12 20.06
CA LEU A 360 -10.83 7.16 18.97
C LEU A 360 -11.21 7.86 17.66
N GLY A 361 -11.72 9.09 17.74
CA GLY A 361 -12.32 9.80 16.61
C GLY A 361 -13.81 9.52 16.44
N GLN A 362 -14.34 9.82 15.26
CA GLN A 362 -15.71 9.53 14.84
C GLN A 362 -15.71 8.59 13.63
N PRO A 363 -16.80 7.82 13.38
CA PRO A 363 -16.83 6.86 12.29
C PRO A 363 -16.83 7.58 10.94
N PHE A 364 -15.91 7.22 10.06
CA PHE A 364 -15.80 7.78 8.70
C PHE A 364 -16.20 6.78 7.61
N GLY A 365 -16.61 5.58 8.01
CA GLY A 365 -16.93 4.51 7.08
C GLY A 365 -17.19 3.21 7.81
N TYR A 366 -17.28 2.13 7.04
CA TYR A 366 -17.45 0.78 7.59
C TYR A 366 -16.91 -0.31 6.66
N LEU A 367 -16.54 -1.45 7.23
CA LEU A 367 -16.24 -2.69 6.54
C LEU A 367 -17.52 -3.51 6.38
N LYS A 368 -17.76 -4.01 5.17
CA LYS A 368 -18.95 -4.81 4.86
C LYS A 368 -18.65 -5.88 3.81
N ALA A 369 -19.12 -7.10 4.06
CA ALA A 369 -19.09 -8.17 3.08
C ALA A 369 -19.97 -7.83 1.85
N SER A 370 -19.55 -8.25 0.67
CA SER A 370 -20.42 -8.18 -0.51
C SER A 370 -21.64 -9.11 -0.33
N THR A 371 -22.75 -8.79 -0.99
CA THR A 371 -23.95 -9.66 -0.96
C THR A 371 -23.66 -11.07 -1.50
N ALA A 372 -22.70 -11.20 -2.41
CA ALA A 372 -22.24 -12.47 -2.97
C ALA A 372 -21.23 -13.20 -2.06
N LEU A 373 -20.83 -12.62 -0.92
CA LEU A 373 -19.85 -13.16 0.03
C LEU A 373 -18.52 -13.56 -0.62
N ASN A 374 -18.10 -12.84 -1.64
CA ASN A 374 -16.85 -13.09 -2.37
C ASN A 374 -15.72 -12.13 -1.99
N CYS A 375 -16.04 -10.96 -1.44
CA CYS A 375 -15.07 -9.95 -1.03
C CYS A 375 -15.62 -9.07 0.10
N VAL A 376 -14.72 -8.38 0.79
CA VAL A 376 -15.06 -7.36 1.78
C VAL A 376 -14.72 -6.01 1.18
N ASN A 377 -15.56 -5.02 1.45
CA ASN A 377 -15.37 -3.66 0.96
C ASN A 377 -15.30 -2.69 2.12
N LEU A 378 -14.40 -1.72 2.01
CA LEU A 378 -14.39 -0.51 2.80
C LEU A 378 -15.29 0.51 2.10
N PHE A 379 -16.37 0.88 2.78
CA PHE A 379 -17.21 2.00 2.39
C PHE A 379 -16.71 3.24 3.10
N VAL A 380 -16.20 4.21 2.34
CA VAL A 380 -15.77 5.51 2.87
C VAL A 380 -16.94 6.47 2.73
N MET A 381 -17.34 7.02 3.87
CA MET A 381 -18.51 7.85 4.05
C MET A 381 -18.07 9.25 4.51
N PRO A 382 -18.98 10.25 4.53
CA PRO A 382 -18.71 11.51 5.21
C PRO A 382 -18.28 11.27 6.67
N TYR A 383 -17.45 12.17 7.20
CA TYR A 383 -16.99 12.06 8.58
C TYR A 383 -18.18 12.14 9.56
N ASN A 384 -18.27 11.21 10.51
CA ASN A 384 -19.42 11.08 11.42
C ASN A 384 -20.77 10.95 10.69
N TYR A 385 -20.79 10.10 9.65
CA TYR A 385 -21.99 9.80 8.86
C TYR A 385 -23.23 9.37 9.67
N PRO A 386 -23.15 8.69 10.84
CA PRO A 386 -24.35 8.33 11.60
C PRO A 386 -25.13 9.53 12.13
N VAL A 387 -24.47 10.69 12.28
CA VAL A 387 -25.14 11.95 12.65
C VAL A 387 -25.54 12.74 11.40
N LEU A 388 -24.67 12.81 10.39
CA LEU A 388 -24.92 13.58 9.17
C LEU A 388 -26.08 13.01 8.35
N LEU A 389 -26.10 11.69 8.11
CA LEU A 389 -27.06 11.08 7.21
C LEU A 389 -28.51 11.29 7.68
N PRO A 390 -28.89 11.04 8.95
CA PRO A 390 -30.25 11.34 9.42
C PRO A 390 -30.64 12.82 9.27
N LEU A 391 -29.70 13.75 9.49
CA LEU A 391 -29.95 15.18 9.28
C LEU A 391 -30.24 15.46 7.80
N LEU A 392 -29.48 14.87 6.87
CA LEU A 392 -29.74 15.02 5.44
C LEU A 392 -31.06 14.36 5.02
N ASP A 393 -31.39 13.18 5.55
CA ASP A 393 -32.64 12.49 5.24
C ASP A 393 -33.86 13.32 5.66
N ASP A 394 -33.82 13.88 6.87
CA ASP A 394 -34.85 14.77 7.41
C ASP A 394 -35.00 16.03 6.55
N LEU A 395 -33.88 16.64 6.14
CA LEU A 395 -33.90 17.79 5.24
C LEU A 395 -34.56 17.46 3.89
N ILE A 396 -34.24 16.31 3.31
CA ILE A 396 -34.71 15.90 1.99
C ILE A 396 -36.18 15.49 2.04
N LYS A 397 -36.55 14.58 2.94
CA LYS A 397 -37.88 13.95 2.96
C LYS A 397 -38.92 14.79 3.69
N VAL A 398 -38.57 15.34 4.85
CA VAL A 398 -39.53 16.05 5.73
C VAL A 398 -39.59 17.52 5.34
N HIS A 399 -38.44 18.16 5.20
CA HIS A 399 -38.36 19.60 4.98
C HIS A 399 -38.29 20.01 3.51
N LYS A 400 -38.22 19.06 2.56
CA LYS A 400 -38.15 19.34 1.11
C LYS A 400 -37.10 20.40 0.76
N PHE A 401 -35.89 20.25 1.31
CA PHE A 401 -34.76 21.17 1.16
C PHE A 401 -34.94 22.58 1.78
N LYS A 402 -35.92 22.77 2.67
CA LYS A 402 -36.13 24.03 3.40
C LYS A 402 -35.73 23.89 4.87
N PRO A 403 -34.47 24.19 5.25
CA PRO A 403 -33.97 23.93 6.59
C PRO A 403 -34.66 24.80 7.64
N THR A 404 -35.28 24.16 8.63
CA THR A 404 -35.88 24.81 9.81
C THR A 404 -34.79 25.36 10.74
N ILE A 405 -35.15 26.27 11.65
CA ILE A 405 -34.21 26.82 12.64
C ILE A 405 -33.59 25.70 13.48
N LYS A 406 -34.41 24.74 13.94
CA LYS A 406 -33.95 23.58 14.70
C LYS A 406 -32.96 22.72 13.90
N TRP A 407 -33.26 22.45 12.63
CA TRP A 407 -32.36 21.71 11.75
C TRP A 407 -31.02 22.42 11.59
N ARG A 408 -31.04 23.74 11.34
CA ARG A 408 -29.81 24.55 11.21
C ARG A 408 -28.95 24.48 12.47
N GLN A 409 -29.55 24.61 13.65
CA GLN A 409 -28.83 24.49 14.92
C GLN A 409 -28.18 23.11 15.09
N SER A 410 -28.89 22.03 14.76
CA SER A 410 -28.32 20.67 14.79
C SER A 410 -27.17 20.51 13.80
N PHE A 411 -27.31 21.02 12.58
CA PHE A 411 -26.28 20.96 11.54
C PHE A 411 -25.06 21.81 11.90
N GLU A 412 -25.24 23.02 12.43
CA GLU A 412 -24.16 23.87 12.95
C GLU A 412 -23.39 23.19 14.08
N ASN A 413 -24.08 22.47 14.96
CA ASN A 413 -23.42 21.69 16.01
C ASN A 413 -22.61 20.51 15.45
N TYR A 414 -23.13 19.82 14.43
CA TYR A 414 -22.38 18.80 13.71
C TYR A 414 -21.10 19.37 13.08
N LEU A 415 -21.19 20.52 12.39
CA LEU A 415 -20.03 21.16 11.75
C LEU A 415 -18.90 21.48 12.73
N LYS A 416 -19.20 21.78 14.00
CA LYS A 416 -18.18 22.00 15.04
C LYS A 416 -17.38 20.74 15.42
N THR A 417 -17.92 19.55 15.11
CA THR A 417 -17.29 18.25 15.43
C THR A 417 -16.52 17.65 14.25
N MET A 418 -16.72 18.19 13.05
CA MET A 418 -16.12 17.71 11.81
C MET A 418 -14.78 18.43 11.55
N PRO A 419 -13.72 17.72 11.11
CA PRO A 419 -12.47 18.39 10.74
C PRO A 419 -12.71 19.41 9.62
N PRO A 420 -12.18 20.64 9.73
CA PRO A 420 -12.48 21.73 8.79
C PRO A 420 -12.26 21.40 7.31
N TYR A 421 -11.25 20.57 6.99
CA TYR A 421 -10.94 20.20 5.61
C TYR A 421 -12.03 19.33 4.94
N TYR A 422 -12.92 18.68 5.70
CA TYR A 422 -14.06 17.95 5.12
C TYR A 422 -15.11 18.88 4.52
N ILE A 423 -15.15 20.18 4.88
CA ILE A 423 -16.11 21.14 4.33
C ILE A 423 -15.87 21.37 2.83
N GLY A 424 -14.61 21.27 2.38
CA GLY A 424 -14.24 21.46 0.98
C GLY A 424 -14.44 20.21 0.10
N CYS A 425 -14.75 19.06 0.69
CA CYS A 425 -15.10 17.85 -0.04
C CYS A 425 -16.53 18.00 -0.59
N ASN A 426 -16.77 17.58 -1.83
CA ASN A 426 -18.05 17.76 -2.54
C ASN A 426 -19.24 17.16 -1.76
N LEU A 427 -19.91 17.98 -0.94
CA LEU A 427 -21.18 17.72 -0.27
C LEU A 427 -22.37 17.99 -1.18
#